data_AF-K1STK7-F1
#
_entry.id   AF-K1STK7-F1
#
_cell.length_a   1.000
_cell.length_b   1.000
_cell.length_c   1.000
_cell.angle_alpha   90.00
_cell.angle_beta   90.00
_cell.angle_gamma   90.00
#
_symmetry.space_group_name_H-M   'P 1'
#
loop_
_entity.id
_entity.type
_entity.pdbx_description
1 polymer ?
#
loop_
_entity_poly.entity_id
_entity_poly.type
_entity_poly.pdbx_seq_one_letter_code
_entity_poly.pdbx_strand_id
1 'polypeptide(L)' 'CGLVEVGIIVTRSKELNDVFKQIVDHNGKSLMPKYGASTTWMGKLEYRLRSRRNGGCPILAIGIKKSCIRDE' A
#
# COMPACT_ATOMS: atom_id res chain seq x y z
N CYS A 1 -24.56 4.78 -11.24
CA CYS A 1 -23.59 3.76 -10.82
C CYS A 1 -23.49 2.68 -11.90
N GLY A 2 -22.31 2.14 -12.19
CA GLY A 2 -22.08 1.19 -13.30
C GLY A 2 -20.91 1.51 -14.24
N LEU A 3 -20.11 2.55 -13.95
CA LEU A 3 -18.94 2.90 -14.76
C LEU A 3 -17.73 1.99 -14.49
N VAL A 4 -17.68 1.40 -13.29
CA VAL A 4 -16.61 0.49 -12.87
C VAL A 4 -17.24 -0.67 -12.13
N GLU A 5 -16.94 -1.88 -12.59
CA GLU A 5 -17.47 -3.13 -12.04
C GLU A 5 -16.64 -3.65 -10.86
N VAL A 6 -15.34 -3.35 -10.84
CA VAL A 6 -14.42 -3.72 -9.75
C VAL A 6 -13.27 -2.72 -9.64
N GLY A 7 -12.91 -2.35 -8.41
CA GLY A 7 -11.71 -1.56 -8.12
C GLY A 7 -10.59 -2.43 -7.56
N ILE A 8 -9.37 -2.26 -8.08
CA ILE A 8 -8.18 -2.90 -7.52
C ILE A 8 -7.31 -1.83 -6.85
N ILE A 9 -6.95 -2.05 -5.59
CA ILE A 9 -6.02 -1.21 -4.85
C ILE A 9 -4.78 -2.02 -4.54
N VAL A 10 -3.63 -1.57 -5.03
CA VAL A 10 -2.33 -2.14 -4.66
C VAL A 10 -1.66 -1.18 -3.69
N THR A 11 -1.29 -1.67 -2.51
CA THR A 11 -0.58 -0.86 -1.53
C THR A 11 0.36 -1.72 -0.69
N ARG A 12 1.21 -1.07 0.10
CA ARG A 12 2.21 -1.73 0.93
C ARG A 12 1.63 -2.21 2.27
N SER A 13 2.24 -3.24 2.84
CA SER A 13 2.09 -3.58 4.26
C SER A 13 2.98 -2.69 5.16
N LYS A 14 2.82 -2.80 6.48
CA LYS A 14 3.62 -2.06 7.47
C LYS A 14 5.08 -2.52 7.49
N GLU A 15 5.30 -3.83 7.41
CA GLU A 15 6.61 -4.49 7.49
C GLU A 15 7.57 -4.06 6.37
N LEU A 16 7.07 -3.56 5.24
CA LEU A 16 7.93 -2.97 4.20
C LEU A 16 8.66 -1.71 4.66
N ASN A 17 8.21 -1.04 5.73
CA ASN A 17 8.95 0.07 6.33
C ASN A 17 10.35 -0.37 6.79
N ASP A 18 10.51 -1.61 7.25
CA ASP A 18 11.82 -2.07 7.76
C ASP A 18 12.82 -2.22 6.62
N VAL A 19 12.33 -2.55 5.42
CA VAL A 19 13.13 -2.55 4.19
C VAL A 19 13.39 -1.11 3.73
N PHE A 20 12.36 -0.26 3.68
CA PHE A 20 12.50 1.11 3.15
C PHE A 20 13.41 2.02 4.00
N LYS A 21 13.61 1.72 5.28
CA LYS A 21 14.61 2.38 6.12
C LYS A 21 16.04 2.11 5.68
N GLN A 22 16.28 0.96 5.03
CA GLN A 22 17.60 0.50 4.61
C GLN A 22 17.93 0.89 3.15
N ILE A 23 16.94 1.34 2.38
CA ILE A 23 17.10 1.68 0.96
C ILE A 23 17.35 3.18 0.79
N VAL A 24 18.29 3.50 -0.10
CA VAL A 24 18.52 4.84 -0.64
C VAL A 24 18.07 4.90 -2.10
N ASP A 25 17.68 6.08 -2.57
CA ASP A 25 17.42 6.31 -3.99
C ASP A 25 18.71 6.52 -4.78
N HIS A 26 18.59 6.73 -6.10
CA HIS A 26 19.73 6.93 -7.01
C HIS A 26 20.56 8.18 -6.67
N ASN A 27 20.03 9.11 -5.88
CA ASN A 27 20.74 10.30 -5.42
C ASN A 27 21.34 10.12 -4.01
N GLY A 28 21.31 8.89 -3.47
CA GLY A 28 21.80 8.57 -2.13
C GLY A 28 20.88 9.03 -1.00
N LYS A 29 19.65 9.47 -1.29
CA LYS A 29 18.71 9.92 -0.26
C LYS A 29 17.92 8.75 0.31
N SER A 30 17.73 8.72 1.63
CA SER A 30 16.88 7.72 2.29
C SER A 30 15.49 7.69 1.65
N LEU A 31 14.97 6.48 1.41
CA LEU A 31 13.66 6.27 0.81
C LEU A 31 12.50 6.52 1.80
N MET A 32 12.76 6.31 3.10
CA MET A 32 11.75 6.36 4.15
C MET A 32 10.90 7.66 4.22
N PRO A 33 11.42 8.87 3.96
CA PRO A 33 10.63 10.11 3.96
C PRO A 33 9.43 10.10 2.99
N LYS A 34 9.44 9.28 1.92
CA LYS A 34 8.29 9.13 1.01
C LYS A 34 7.12 8.37 1.65
N TYR A 35 7.40 7.57 2.69
CA TYR A 35 6.48 6.64 3.31
C TYR A 35 6.11 7.04 4.75
N GLY A 36 5.92 8.34 4.96
CA GLY A 36 5.61 8.94 6.25
C GLY A 36 4.18 8.70 6.77
N ALA A 37 3.81 9.49 7.79
CA ALA A 37 2.58 9.31 8.56
C ALA A 37 1.30 9.60 7.78
N SER A 38 1.34 10.24 6.61
CA SER A 38 0.19 10.48 5.73
C SER A 38 0.01 9.37 4.67
N THR A 39 1.09 8.70 4.27
CA THR A 39 1.07 7.69 3.20
C THR A 39 0.15 6.51 3.52
N THR A 40 -0.70 6.12 2.57
CA THR A 40 -1.60 4.96 2.70
C THR A 40 -0.82 3.65 2.73
N TRP A 41 -1.25 2.73 3.59
CA TRP A 41 -0.78 1.35 3.69
C TRP A 41 -1.94 0.49 4.19
N MET A 42 -1.81 -0.84 4.14
CA MET A 42 -2.92 -1.76 4.41
C MET A 42 -3.69 -1.46 5.71
N GLY A 43 -3.03 -1.17 6.83
CA GLY A 43 -3.71 -0.90 8.10
C GLY A 43 -4.55 0.38 8.13
N LYS A 44 -4.18 1.41 7.34
CA LYS A 44 -5.04 2.60 7.17
C LYS A 44 -6.20 2.36 6.22
N LEU A 45 -5.98 1.52 5.21
CA LEU A 45 -6.96 1.21 4.18
C LEU A 45 -8.05 0.27 4.72
N GLU A 46 -7.69 -0.70 5.57
CA GLU A 46 -8.58 -1.76 6.04
C GLU A 46 -9.88 -1.23 6.65
N TYR A 47 -9.81 -0.26 7.57
CA TYR A 47 -11.01 0.34 8.17
C TYR A 47 -11.90 1.05 7.12
N ARG A 48 -11.31 1.66 6.09
CA ARG A 48 -12.06 2.32 5.00
C ARG A 48 -12.81 1.30 4.15
N LEU A 49 -12.21 0.14 3.90
CA LEU A 49 -12.86 -0.96 3.19
C LEU A 49 -13.98 -1.58 4.02
N ARG A 50 -13.73 -1.84 5.31
CA ARG A 50 -14.72 -2.42 6.23
C ARG A 50 -15.94 -1.53 6.46
N SER A 51 -15.76 -0.21 6.41
CA SER A 51 -16.86 0.76 6.50
C SER A 51 -17.70 0.88 5.21
N ARG A 52 -17.45 0.04 4.19
CA ARG A 52 -18.20 -0.02 2.92
C ARG A 52 -18.36 1.34 2.22
N ARG A 53 -17.33 2.20 2.30
CA ARG A 53 -17.31 3.53 1.67
C ARG A 53 -17.17 3.51 0.14
N ASN A 54 -17.14 2.32 -0.45
CA ASN A 54 -17.03 2.04 -1.89
C ASN A 54 -18.39 2.09 -2.64
N GLY A 55 -19.49 2.46 -1.97
CA GLY A 55 -20.78 2.67 -2.64
C GLY A 55 -21.35 1.42 -3.33
N GLY A 56 -20.95 0.23 -2.87
CA GLY A 56 -21.38 -1.06 -3.41
C GLY A 56 -20.48 -1.66 -4.50
N CYS A 57 -19.54 -0.91 -5.07
CA CYS A 57 -18.60 -1.43 -6.09
C CYS A 57 -17.58 -2.39 -5.45
N PRO A 58 -17.47 -3.66 -5.86
CA PRO A 58 -16.49 -4.60 -5.34
C PRO A 58 -15.05 -4.05 -5.35
N ILE A 59 -14.31 -4.23 -4.25
CA ILE A 59 -12.90 -3.82 -4.15
C ILE A 59 -12.02 -5.02 -3.81
N LEU A 60 -10.97 -5.24 -4.59
CA LEU A 60 -9.85 -6.12 -4.28
C LEU A 60 -8.66 -5.28 -3.79
N ALA A 61 -8.27 -5.45 -2.54
CA ALA A 61 -7.11 -4.77 -1.96
C ALA A 61 -5.94 -5.74 -1.79
N ILE A 62 -4.81 -5.43 -2.43
CA ILE A 62 -3.60 -6.24 -2.43
C ILE A 62 -2.52 -5.52 -1.61
N GLY A 63 -2.05 -6.19 -0.56
CA GLY A 63 -0.98 -5.73 0.31
C GLY A 63 0.36 -6.36 -0.07
N ILE A 64 1.30 -5.58 -0.63
CA ILE A 64 2.66 -6.05 -0.90
C ILE A 64 3.35 -6.28 0.45
N LYS A 65 3.90 -7.48 0.62
CA LYS A 65 4.56 -7.94 1.83
C LYS A 65 6.07 -8.07 1.65
N LYS A 66 6.80 -8.12 2.76
CA LYS A 66 8.26 -8.36 2.76
C LYS A 66 8.61 -9.68 2.09
N SER A 67 7.74 -10.69 2.22
CA SER A 67 7.89 -12.01 1.57
C SER A 67 7.89 -11.96 0.04
N CYS A 68 7.46 -10.86 -0.58
CA CYS A 68 7.48 -10.66 -2.02
C CYS A 68 8.84 -10.17 -2.54
N ILE A 69 9.77 -9.80 -1.66
CA ILE A 69 11.12 -9.36 -2.03
C ILE A 69 11.98 -10.61 -2.27
N ARG A 70 12.72 -10.59 -3.36
CA ARG A 70 13.72 -11.59 -3.73
C ARG A 70 14.95 -10.84 -4.20
N ASP A 71 16.11 -11.34 -3.81
CA ASP A 71 17.36 -10.98 -4.47
C ASP A 71 17.41 -11.81 -5.76
N GLU A 72 17.79 -11.17 -6.87
CA GLU A 72 17.99 -11.84 -8.17
C GLU A 72 19.20 -12.77 -8.15
#